data_AF-A0A1F7MRH1-F1
#
_entry.id   AF-A0A1F7MRH1-F1
#
_cell.length_a   1.000
_cell.length_b   1.000
_cell.length_c   1.000
_cell.angle_alpha   90.00
_cell.angle_beta   90.00
_cell.angle_gamma   90.00
#
_symmetry.space_group_name_H-M   'P 1'
#
loop_
_entity.id
_entity.type
_entity.pdbx_description
1 polymer ?
#
loop_
_entity_poly.entity_id
_entity_poly.type
_entity_poly.pdbx_seq_one_letter_code
_entity_poly.pdbx_strand_id
1 'polypeptide(L)'
;MLVVGSLFATLGLIAPAFAASNCTTIQSGALTDINGNPLGTGYDQWGYNYQAHIFNGLYENFTRPTPPVAESDTALQMKWNDAWLSNKSCDGDVTLDRHYGYVTYIGSGAWLTNHQWGTYEADGATYKWEYFVKIVAVPSDASNVSGVWHTADGVEIGPAIWGEFAVIQEVYNDQGTGEHGLYYKSPAGPGFGAYKP
;
A
#
# COMPACT_ATOMS: atom_id res chain seq x y z
N MET A 1 12.49 39.03 59.03
CA MET A 1 12.37 39.25 57.58
C MET A 1 13.01 38.04 56.90
N LEU A 2 12.20 37.01 56.61
CA LEU A 2 12.65 35.73 56.07
C LEU A 2 12.12 35.64 54.63
N VAL A 3 13.02 35.59 53.64
CA VAL A 3 12.67 35.54 52.21
C VAL A 3 12.44 34.08 51.83
N VAL A 4 11.21 33.76 51.40
CA VAL A 4 10.82 32.46 50.84
C VAL A 4 11.21 32.47 49.36
N GLY A 5 12.23 31.68 48.98
CA GLY A 5 12.62 31.47 47.59
C GLY A 5 11.87 30.27 47.00
N SER A 6 10.87 30.53 46.16
CA SER A 6 10.19 29.49 45.37
C SER A 6 11.06 29.06 44.19
N LEU A 7 11.53 27.81 44.20
CA LEU A 7 12.21 27.16 43.08
C LEU A 7 11.15 26.48 42.20
N PHE A 8 10.79 27.10 41.08
CA PHE A 8 9.99 26.44 40.03
C PHE A 8 10.93 25.55 39.19
N ALA A 9 10.81 24.23 39.36
CA ALA A 9 11.43 23.26 38.47
C ALA A 9 10.54 23.10 37.22
N THR A 10 10.95 23.69 36.09
CA THR A 10 10.33 23.46 34.80
C THR A 10 10.72 22.09 34.27
N LEU A 11 9.78 21.13 34.30
CA LEU A 11 9.86 19.87 33.57
C LEU A 11 9.80 20.18 32.07
N GLY A 12 10.94 20.13 31.37
CA GLY A 12 10.98 20.22 29.92
C GLY A 12 10.43 18.93 29.31
N LEU A 13 9.29 19.03 28.61
CA LEU A 13 8.81 17.98 27.71
C LEU A 13 9.82 17.83 26.57
N ILE A 14 10.58 16.75 26.57
CA ILE A 14 11.40 16.36 25.43
C ILE A 14 10.44 15.81 24.38
N ALA A 15 10.01 16.67 23.45
CA ALA A 15 9.44 16.19 22.20
C ALA A 15 10.54 15.40 21.45
N PRO A 16 10.24 14.24 20.85
CA PRO A 16 11.19 13.59 19.96
C PRO A 16 11.49 14.56 18.82
N ALA A 17 12.73 15.03 18.76
CA ALA A 17 13.23 15.78 17.63
C ALA A 17 13.32 14.81 16.46
N PHE A 18 12.29 14.79 15.61
CA PHE A 18 12.41 14.25 14.26
C PHE A 18 13.38 15.17 13.53
N ALA A 19 14.68 14.85 13.60
CA ALA A 19 15.65 15.43 12.70
C ALA A 19 15.12 15.21 11.29
N ALA A 20 15.00 16.29 10.52
CA ALA A 20 14.71 16.19 9.10
C ALA A 20 15.86 15.37 8.47
N SER A 21 15.65 14.06 8.30
CA SER A 21 16.56 13.28 7.50
C SER A 21 16.44 13.83 6.08
N ASN A 22 17.57 14.17 5.48
CA ASN A 22 17.59 14.59 4.08
C ASN A 22 17.27 13.36 3.23
N CYS A 23 15.99 13.08 3.03
CA CYS A 23 15.56 11.92 2.25
C CYS A 23 16.11 12.02 0.83
N THR A 24 16.69 10.94 0.34
CA THR A 24 17.08 10.79 -1.07
C THR A 24 15.83 10.56 -1.89
N THR A 25 15.55 11.41 -2.87
CA THR A 25 14.36 11.26 -3.72
C THR A 25 14.71 10.55 -5.03
N ILE A 26 13.72 9.94 -5.67
CA ILE A 26 13.93 9.24 -6.95
C ILE A 26 14.48 10.15 -8.07
N GLN A 27 14.24 11.47 -8.00
CA GLN A 27 14.78 12.44 -8.96
C GLN A 27 16.30 12.60 -8.87
N SER A 28 16.92 12.15 -7.77
CA SER A 28 18.39 12.16 -7.62
C SER A 28 19.08 11.12 -8.52
N GLY A 29 18.37 10.08 -8.95
CA GLY A 29 18.95 8.93 -9.66
C GLY A 29 19.82 8.02 -8.78
N ALA A 30 19.85 8.24 -7.47
CA ALA A 30 20.68 7.47 -6.54
C ALA A 30 19.96 6.24 -5.94
N LEU A 31 18.64 6.12 -6.11
CA LEU A 31 17.86 5.03 -5.53
C LEU A 31 17.96 3.76 -6.36
N THR A 32 17.91 2.62 -5.67
CA THR A 32 17.95 1.29 -6.28
C THR A 32 16.78 0.42 -5.82
N ASP A 33 16.48 -0.63 -6.58
CA ASP A 33 15.58 -1.68 -6.13
C ASP A 33 16.27 -2.66 -5.16
N ILE A 34 15.51 -3.64 -4.67
CA ILE A 34 16.03 -4.67 -3.74
C ILE A 34 17.16 -5.53 -4.33
N ASN A 35 17.34 -5.52 -5.66
CA ASN A 35 18.40 -6.23 -6.37
C ASN A 35 19.56 -5.29 -6.76
N GLY A 36 19.55 -4.02 -6.33
CA GLY A 36 20.57 -3.02 -6.64
C GLY A 36 20.45 -2.39 -8.03
N ASN A 37 19.37 -2.63 -8.78
CA ASN A 37 19.18 -1.98 -10.08
C ASN A 37 18.76 -0.52 -9.88
N PRO A 38 19.30 0.43 -10.66
CA PRO A 38 18.91 1.84 -10.57
C PRO A 38 17.42 2.05 -10.83
N LEU A 39 16.79 2.91 -10.03
CA LEU A 39 15.42 3.35 -10.22
C LEU A 39 15.39 4.74 -10.86
N GLY A 40 14.57 4.87 -11.90
CA GLY A 40 14.38 6.11 -12.65
C GLY A 40 13.02 6.76 -12.42
N THR A 41 12.85 7.95 -12.98
CA THR A 41 11.54 8.61 -13.07
C THR A 41 10.73 8.06 -14.24
N GLY A 42 9.41 8.26 -14.22
CA GLY A 42 8.52 7.73 -15.26
C GLY A 42 8.25 6.23 -15.10
N TYR A 43 7.78 5.60 -16.16
CA TYR A 43 7.55 4.16 -16.19
C TYR A 43 8.85 3.42 -16.49
N ASP A 44 9.14 2.39 -15.70
CA ASP A 44 10.17 1.41 -16.04
C ASP A 44 9.66 0.38 -17.06
N GLN A 45 10.54 -0.51 -17.51
CA GLN A 45 10.23 -1.53 -18.51
C GLN A 45 9.19 -2.57 -18.06
N TRP A 46 8.87 -2.64 -16.77
CA TRP A 46 7.85 -3.53 -16.22
C TRP A 46 6.51 -2.82 -16.00
N GLY A 47 6.48 -1.49 -16.04
CA GLY A 47 5.28 -0.67 -15.87
C GLY A 47 5.17 0.00 -14.50
N TYR A 48 6.22 0.03 -13.68
CA TYR A 48 6.24 0.80 -12.43
C TYR A 48 6.59 2.27 -12.67
N ASN A 49 5.80 3.17 -12.09
CA ASN A 49 6.14 4.58 -11.94
C ASN A 49 6.02 4.96 -10.45
N TYR A 50 7.15 4.85 -9.76
CA TYR A 50 7.25 5.09 -8.32
C TYR A 50 6.94 6.55 -7.95
N GLN A 51 7.30 7.52 -8.80
CA GLN A 51 6.98 8.94 -8.55
C GLN A 51 5.47 9.17 -8.48
N ALA A 52 4.71 8.51 -9.35
CA ALA A 52 3.26 8.63 -9.44
C ALA A 52 2.51 7.59 -8.59
N HIS A 53 3.23 6.74 -7.84
CA HIS A 53 2.66 5.63 -7.07
C HIS A 53 1.68 4.77 -7.89
N ILE A 54 2.07 4.43 -9.11
CA ILE A 54 1.25 3.68 -10.05
C ILE A 54 2.05 2.57 -10.73
N PHE A 55 1.41 1.44 -10.90
CA PHE A 55 1.83 0.37 -11.80
C PHE A 55 0.79 0.30 -12.91
N ASN A 56 1.24 0.17 -14.14
CA ASN A 56 0.37 -0.01 -15.30
C ASN A 56 1.08 -0.90 -16.33
N GLY A 57 0.68 -2.16 -16.41
CA GLY A 57 1.34 -3.15 -17.27
C GLY A 57 0.60 -4.48 -17.30
N LEU A 58 1.27 -5.51 -17.80
CA LEU A 58 0.77 -6.90 -17.74
C LEU A 58 0.91 -7.43 -16.32
N TYR A 59 -0.01 -8.29 -15.89
CA TYR A 59 -0.02 -8.84 -14.53
C TYR A 59 1.33 -9.47 -14.18
N GLU A 60 1.86 -10.33 -15.05
CA GLU A 60 3.12 -11.06 -14.85
C GLU A 60 4.34 -10.15 -14.68
N ASN A 61 4.26 -8.89 -15.10
CA ASN A 61 5.34 -7.93 -14.91
C ASN A 61 5.41 -7.34 -13.50
N PHE A 62 4.40 -7.56 -12.64
CA PHE A 62 4.44 -7.05 -11.26
C PHE A 62 5.64 -7.62 -10.48
N THR A 63 6.05 -8.87 -10.74
CA THR A 63 7.21 -9.51 -10.09
C THR A 63 8.56 -9.14 -10.73
N ARG A 64 8.55 -8.28 -11.75
CA ARG A 64 9.73 -7.82 -12.49
C ARG A 64 10.60 -8.96 -13.07
N PRO A 65 10.02 -9.87 -13.88
CA PRO A 65 10.76 -10.97 -14.49
C PRO A 65 11.83 -10.46 -15.45
N THR A 66 12.88 -11.24 -15.66
CA THR A 66 13.94 -10.94 -16.65
C THR A 66 13.99 -12.05 -17.70
N PRO A 67 13.65 -11.79 -18.98
CA PRO A 67 13.17 -10.52 -19.52
C PRO A 67 11.72 -10.18 -19.10
N PRO A 68 11.27 -8.90 -19.26
CA PRO A 68 9.87 -8.54 -19.09
C PRO A 68 8.95 -9.34 -20.02
N VAL A 69 7.75 -9.66 -19.54
CA VAL A 69 6.69 -10.30 -20.34
C VAL A 69 6.15 -9.28 -21.35
N ALA A 70 6.09 -9.69 -22.62
CA ALA A 70 5.65 -8.83 -23.72
C ALA A 70 4.17 -8.99 -24.06
N GLU A 71 3.59 -10.16 -23.76
CA GLU A 71 2.20 -10.51 -24.12
C GLU A 71 1.57 -11.30 -22.96
N SER A 72 0.33 -10.95 -22.61
CA SER A 72 -0.53 -11.65 -21.67
C SER A 72 -1.97 -11.24 -21.89
N ASP A 73 -2.91 -12.11 -21.56
CA ASP A 73 -4.35 -11.83 -21.58
C ASP A 73 -4.80 -11.05 -20.34
N THR A 74 -3.90 -10.82 -19.36
CA THR A 74 -4.22 -10.13 -18.10
C THR A 74 -3.44 -8.83 -17.95
N ALA A 75 -4.15 -7.72 -17.92
CA ALA A 75 -3.62 -6.42 -17.57
C ALA A 75 -3.81 -6.13 -16.08
N LEU A 76 -2.92 -5.31 -15.52
CA LEU A 76 -2.93 -4.90 -14.13
C LEU A 76 -2.61 -3.41 -14.01
N GLN A 77 -3.46 -2.70 -13.28
CA GLN A 77 -3.20 -1.37 -12.76
C GLN A 77 -3.20 -1.40 -11.23
N MET A 78 -2.16 -0.85 -10.62
CA MET A 78 -2.11 -0.65 -9.17
C MET A 78 -1.87 0.81 -8.85
N LYS A 79 -2.40 1.27 -7.72
CA LYS A 79 -2.11 2.57 -7.13
C LYS A 79 -1.86 2.39 -5.64
N TRP A 80 -1.00 3.21 -5.06
CA TRP A 80 -0.66 3.11 -3.64
C TRP A 80 -0.30 4.47 -3.04
N ASN A 81 -0.04 4.53 -1.74
CA ASN A 81 0.52 5.71 -1.07
C ASN A 81 1.98 5.50 -0.60
N ASP A 82 2.61 6.58 -0.13
CA ASP A 82 3.98 6.56 0.39
C ASP A 82 4.20 5.53 1.51
N ALA A 83 3.19 5.26 2.34
CA ALA A 83 3.30 4.26 3.40
C ALA A 83 3.41 2.83 2.86
N TRP A 84 2.79 2.53 1.70
CA TRP A 84 2.95 1.24 1.02
C TRP A 84 4.35 1.08 0.41
N LEU A 85 4.74 2.04 -0.42
CA LEU A 85 6.04 2.12 -1.10
C LEU A 85 6.26 3.58 -1.53
N SER A 86 7.21 4.27 -0.89
CA SER A 86 7.50 5.67 -1.18
C SER A 86 8.27 5.85 -2.51
N ASN A 87 8.47 7.11 -2.90
CA ASN A 87 9.39 7.53 -3.95
C ASN A 87 10.71 8.11 -3.41
N LYS A 88 11.05 7.78 -2.15
CA LYS A 88 12.22 8.28 -1.41
C LYS A 88 12.84 7.17 -0.56
N SER A 89 14.08 7.42 -0.13
CA SER A 89 14.79 6.74 0.95
C SER A 89 15.04 7.76 2.04
N CYS A 90 14.47 7.57 3.23
CA CYS A 90 14.61 8.47 4.37
C CYS A 90 15.43 7.84 5.50
N ASP A 91 15.69 6.54 5.44
CA ASP A 91 16.50 5.78 6.40
C ASP A 91 17.98 5.62 6.01
N GLY A 92 18.33 5.99 4.77
CA GLY A 92 19.71 6.02 4.27
C GLY A 92 20.19 4.71 3.62
N ASP A 93 19.29 3.74 3.38
CA ASP A 93 19.63 2.46 2.77
C ASP A 93 19.67 2.46 1.23
N VAL A 94 19.37 3.62 0.62
CA VAL A 94 19.28 3.88 -0.83
C VAL A 94 18.25 3.02 -1.58
N THR A 95 17.29 2.42 -0.88
CA THR A 95 16.11 1.76 -1.45
C THR A 95 14.84 2.57 -1.18
N LEU A 96 13.74 2.24 -1.86
CA LEU A 96 12.47 2.93 -1.62
C LEU A 96 11.89 2.52 -0.27
N ASP A 97 11.59 3.50 0.58
CA ASP A 97 11.04 3.24 1.90
C ASP A 97 9.71 2.49 1.81
N ARG A 98 9.51 1.57 2.75
CA ARG A 98 8.22 0.93 3.05
C ARG A 98 7.88 1.23 4.50
N HIS A 99 6.62 1.60 4.76
CA HIS A 99 6.10 1.92 6.10
C HIS A 99 7.07 2.79 6.94
N TYR A 100 7.67 3.81 6.33
CA TYR A 100 8.69 4.64 6.98
C TYR A 100 8.20 5.22 8.32
N GLY A 101 9.00 5.06 9.37
CA GLY A 101 8.64 5.47 10.73
C GLY A 101 7.83 4.42 11.52
N TYR A 102 7.51 3.28 10.92
CA TYR A 102 6.80 2.16 11.56
C TYR A 102 7.61 0.86 11.47
N VAL A 103 7.48 0.00 12.48
CA VAL A 103 8.16 -1.31 12.54
C VAL A 103 7.60 -2.30 11.50
N THR A 104 6.32 -2.15 11.16
CA THR A 104 5.56 -3.00 10.23
C THR A 104 4.59 -2.12 9.45
N TYR A 105 3.80 -2.70 8.53
CA TYR A 105 2.72 -1.93 7.90
C TYR A 105 1.58 -1.61 8.88
N ILE A 106 1.40 -2.37 9.97
CA ILE A 106 0.35 -2.11 10.97
C ILE A 106 0.48 -0.69 11.52
N GLY A 107 -0.62 0.07 11.46
CA GLY A 107 -0.70 1.46 11.89
C GLY A 107 -0.06 2.48 10.93
N SER A 108 0.60 2.05 9.85
CA SER A 108 1.27 2.96 8.90
C SER A 108 0.31 3.72 7.98
N GLY A 109 -0.95 3.26 7.89
CA GLY A 109 -1.92 3.76 6.93
C GLY A 109 -1.58 3.45 5.47
N ALA A 110 -0.72 2.46 5.21
CA ALA A 110 -0.45 1.97 3.87
C ALA A 110 -1.73 1.47 3.19
N TRP A 111 -1.88 1.74 1.91
CA TRP A 111 -2.97 1.20 1.10
C TRP A 111 -2.53 0.96 -0.33
N LEU A 112 -3.23 0.03 -0.98
CA LEU A 112 -3.07 -0.27 -2.39
C LEU A 112 -4.42 -0.59 -3.04
N THR A 113 -4.60 -0.17 -4.29
CA THR A 113 -5.61 -0.73 -5.19
C THR A 113 -4.96 -1.74 -6.11
N ASN A 114 -5.62 -2.87 -6.34
CA ASN A 114 -5.23 -3.81 -7.38
C ASN A 114 -6.41 -3.97 -8.34
N HIS A 115 -6.22 -3.58 -9.60
CA HIS A 115 -7.23 -3.61 -10.64
C HIS A 115 -6.72 -4.47 -11.80
N GLN A 116 -7.34 -5.62 -11.98
CA GLN A 116 -7.02 -6.57 -13.04
C GLN A 116 -8.17 -6.64 -14.02
N TRP A 117 -7.85 -6.85 -15.30
CA TRP A 117 -8.84 -7.16 -16.31
C TRP A 117 -8.20 -7.95 -17.44
N GLY A 118 -9.01 -8.73 -18.14
CA GLY A 118 -8.51 -9.60 -19.18
C GLY A 118 -9.58 -10.32 -19.96
N THR A 119 -9.13 -11.32 -20.71
CA THR A 119 -9.96 -12.23 -21.49
C THR A 119 -9.59 -13.69 -21.25
N TYR A 120 -10.54 -14.60 -21.49
CA TYR A 120 -10.28 -16.03 -21.58
C TYR A 120 -11.21 -16.67 -22.63
N GLU A 121 -10.81 -17.81 -23.17
CA GLU A 121 -11.61 -18.61 -24.09
C GLU A 121 -12.30 -19.76 -23.34
N ALA A 122 -13.61 -19.90 -23.50
CA ALA A 122 -14.36 -21.06 -23.06
C ALA A 122 -15.51 -21.35 -24.04
N ASP A 123 -15.86 -22.61 -24.25
CA ASP A 123 -16.96 -23.02 -25.15
C ASP A 123 -16.92 -22.42 -26.57
N GLY A 124 -15.71 -22.11 -27.07
CA GLY A 124 -15.49 -21.51 -28.39
C GLY A 124 -15.82 -20.01 -28.46
N ALA A 125 -15.94 -19.33 -27.33
CA ALA A 125 -16.16 -17.90 -27.22
C ALA A 125 -15.14 -17.22 -26.28
N THR A 126 -14.80 -15.98 -26.60
CA THR A 126 -13.98 -15.11 -25.74
C THR A 126 -14.87 -14.41 -24.71
N TYR A 127 -14.52 -14.53 -23.44
CA TYR A 127 -15.15 -13.84 -22.32
C TYR A 127 -14.23 -12.77 -21.74
N LYS A 128 -14.81 -11.69 -21.22
CA LYS A 128 -14.10 -10.64 -20.49
C LYS A 128 -14.37 -10.74 -19.00
N TRP A 129 -13.36 -10.40 -18.22
CA TRP A 129 -13.46 -10.30 -16.77
C TRP A 129 -12.72 -9.08 -16.24
N GLU A 130 -13.12 -8.62 -15.06
CA GLU A 130 -12.53 -7.51 -14.34
C GLU A 130 -12.60 -7.79 -12.83
N TYR A 131 -11.48 -7.59 -12.14
CA TYR A 131 -11.35 -7.72 -10.70
C TYR A 131 -10.74 -6.44 -10.12
N PHE A 132 -11.36 -5.88 -9.09
CA PHE A 132 -10.86 -4.70 -8.40
C PHE A 132 -10.92 -4.89 -6.90
N VAL A 133 -9.79 -4.64 -6.21
CA VAL A 133 -9.71 -4.71 -4.76
C VAL A 133 -9.00 -3.50 -4.17
N LYS A 134 -9.49 -3.07 -3.01
CA LYS A 134 -8.82 -2.11 -2.13
C LYS A 134 -8.36 -2.82 -0.88
N ILE A 135 -7.11 -2.61 -0.52
CA ILE A 135 -6.51 -3.12 0.72
C ILE A 135 -5.89 -1.99 1.51
N VAL A 136 -5.95 -2.12 2.84
CA VAL A 136 -5.34 -1.18 3.79
C VAL A 136 -4.57 -1.94 4.84
N ALA A 137 -3.46 -1.38 5.29
CA ALA A 137 -2.83 -1.83 6.51
C ALA A 137 -3.78 -1.55 7.68
N VAL A 138 -3.87 -2.50 8.60
CA VAL A 138 -4.81 -2.38 9.72
C VAL A 138 -4.30 -1.39 10.76
N PRO A 139 -5.20 -0.68 11.48
CA PRO A 139 -4.82 0.11 12.65
C PRO A 139 -4.05 -0.70 13.69
N SER A 140 -3.20 -0.04 14.49
CA SER A 140 -2.38 -0.70 15.51
C SER A 140 -3.17 -1.28 16.69
N ASP A 141 -4.40 -0.82 16.88
CA ASP A 141 -5.35 -1.29 17.89
C ASP A 141 -6.40 -2.26 17.32
N ALA A 142 -6.29 -2.63 16.04
CA ALA A 142 -7.18 -3.61 15.42
C ALA A 142 -6.90 -5.03 15.94
N SER A 143 -7.95 -5.85 15.96
CA SER A 143 -7.85 -7.25 16.37
C SER A 143 -8.27 -8.18 15.24
N ASN A 144 -7.52 -9.28 15.08
CA ASN A 144 -7.85 -10.33 14.12
C ASN A 144 -8.64 -11.43 14.83
N VAL A 145 -9.88 -11.64 14.39
CA VAL A 145 -10.75 -12.70 14.90
C VAL A 145 -11.07 -13.63 13.74
N SER A 146 -10.53 -14.85 13.79
CA SER A 146 -10.79 -15.90 12.80
C SER A 146 -10.53 -15.48 11.34
N GLY A 147 -9.48 -14.69 11.09
CA GLY A 147 -9.13 -14.24 9.74
C GLY A 147 -9.86 -12.99 9.28
N VAL A 148 -10.57 -12.29 10.17
CA VAL A 148 -11.24 -11.01 9.89
C VAL A 148 -10.74 -9.95 10.86
N TRP A 149 -10.30 -8.82 10.33
CA TRP A 149 -9.85 -7.68 11.12
C TRP A 149 -11.01 -6.83 11.59
N HIS A 150 -10.93 -6.39 12.84
CA HIS A 150 -11.91 -5.51 13.47
C HIS A 150 -11.21 -4.30 14.08
N THR A 151 -11.86 -3.14 14.05
CA THR A 151 -11.42 -1.94 14.77
C THR A 151 -11.43 -2.17 16.29
N ALA A 152 -10.85 -1.25 17.07
CA ALA A 152 -10.89 -1.30 18.54
C ALA A 152 -12.33 -1.35 19.11
N ASP A 153 -13.29 -0.74 18.41
CA ASP A 153 -14.71 -0.76 18.77
C ASP A 153 -15.45 -2.03 18.30
N GLY A 154 -14.74 -2.98 17.69
CA GLY A 154 -15.29 -4.25 17.21
C GLY A 154 -16.02 -4.16 15.87
N VAL A 155 -15.84 -3.08 15.10
CA VAL A 155 -16.40 -2.96 13.75
C VAL A 155 -15.51 -3.71 12.76
N GLU A 156 -16.08 -4.58 11.95
CA GLU A 156 -15.34 -5.28 10.90
C GLU A 156 -14.69 -4.30 9.90
N ILE A 157 -13.39 -4.45 9.72
CA ILE A 157 -12.60 -3.82 8.66
C ILE A 157 -12.68 -4.71 7.42
N GLY A 158 -12.35 -5.99 7.58
CA GLY A 158 -12.58 -7.01 6.56
C GLY A 158 -11.63 -8.20 6.60
N PRO A 159 -11.74 -9.09 5.61
CA PRO A 159 -10.93 -10.30 5.53
C PRO A 159 -9.44 -9.97 5.56
N ALA A 160 -8.70 -10.72 6.37
CA ALA A 160 -7.26 -10.60 6.50
C ALA A 160 -6.56 -11.07 5.22
N ILE A 161 -5.61 -10.27 4.76
CA ILE A 161 -4.74 -10.59 3.64
C ILE A 161 -3.31 -10.20 3.99
N TRP A 162 -2.35 -11.05 3.65
CA TRP A 162 -0.91 -10.82 3.88
C TRP A 162 -0.52 -10.47 5.33
N GLY A 163 -1.27 -10.98 6.31
CA GLY A 163 -0.95 -10.86 7.73
C GLY A 163 -1.20 -9.48 8.36
N GLU A 164 -0.95 -8.38 7.65
CA GLU A 164 -1.02 -7.01 8.20
C GLU A 164 -2.08 -6.12 7.52
N PHE A 165 -2.78 -6.68 6.53
CA PHE A 165 -3.74 -5.95 5.70
C PHE A 165 -5.14 -6.55 5.81
N ALA A 166 -6.12 -5.71 5.48
CA ALA A 166 -7.51 -6.11 5.29
C ALA A 166 -8.01 -5.67 3.92
N VAL A 167 -8.84 -6.52 3.30
CA VAL A 167 -9.65 -6.13 2.13
C VAL A 167 -10.80 -5.24 2.61
N ILE A 168 -10.93 -4.05 2.04
CA ILE A 168 -12.01 -3.10 2.41
C ILE A 168 -13.05 -2.91 1.30
N GLN A 169 -12.74 -3.34 0.09
CA GLN A 169 -13.66 -3.36 -1.04
C GLN A 169 -13.18 -4.38 -2.06
N GLU A 170 -14.10 -5.16 -2.61
CA GLU A 170 -13.86 -6.12 -3.68
C GLU A 170 -15.00 -6.04 -4.69
N VAL A 171 -14.67 -5.97 -5.98
CA VAL A 171 -15.60 -5.92 -7.11
C VAL A 171 -15.11 -6.93 -8.13
N TYR A 172 -16.02 -7.78 -8.62
CA TYR A 172 -15.70 -8.76 -9.64
C TYR A 172 -16.83 -8.80 -10.68
N ASN A 173 -16.43 -8.77 -11.95
CA ASN A 173 -17.31 -8.85 -13.10
C ASN A 173 -16.75 -9.91 -14.04
N ASP A 174 -17.58 -10.87 -14.46
CA ASP A 174 -17.18 -11.91 -15.39
C ASP A 174 -18.33 -12.24 -16.35
N GLN A 175 -18.07 -12.09 -17.64
CA GLN A 175 -19.08 -12.32 -18.66
C GLN A 175 -19.45 -13.80 -18.85
N GLY A 176 -18.49 -14.71 -18.66
CA GLY A 176 -18.72 -16.14 -18.95
C GLY A 176 -19.45 -16.85 -17.84
N THR A 177 -19.18 -16.42 -16.61
CA THR A 177 -19.69 -17.06 -15.41
C THR A 177 -20.93 -16.31 -14.87
N GLY A 178 -21.06 -15.02 -15.20
CA GLY A 178 -22.25 -14.20 -15.00
C GLY A 178 -22.22 -13.30 -13.75
N GLU A 179 -21.17 -13.38 -12.93
CA GLU A 179 -21.01 -12.54 -11.75
C GLU A 179 -20.77 -11.08 -12.11
N HIS A 180 -21.35 -10.19 -11.30
CA HIS A 180 -21.38 -8.77 -11.58
C HIS A 180 -21.46 -7.95 -10.29
N GLY A 181 -20.53 -7.02 -10.15
CA GLY A 181 -20.58 -5.96 -9.15
C GLY A 181 -19.84 -6.26 -7.85
N LEU A 182 -20.40 -5.75 -6.76
CA LEU A 182 -19.74 -5.64 -5.46
C LEU A 182 -19.74 -6.97 -4.72
N TYR A 183 -18.56 -7.55 -4.53
CA TYR A 183 -18.35 -8.79 -3.78
C TYR A 183 -18.22 -8.52 -2.27
N TYR A 184 -17.48 -7.47 -1.93
CA TYR A 184 -17.25 -7.09 -0.54
C TYR A 184 -17.20 -5.57 -0.38
N LYS A 185 -17.74 -5.09 0.74
CA LYS A 185 -17.63 -3.70 1.18
C LYS A 185 -17.55 -3.65 2.70
N SER A 186 -16.46 -3.08 3.18
CA SER A 186 -16.19 -2.95 4.61
C SER A 186 -17.30 -2.22 5.37
N PRO A 187 -17.76 -2.78 6.51
CA PRO A 187 -18.60 -2.06 7.47
C PRO A 187 -17.95 -0.81 8.07
N ALA A 188 -16.63 -0.85 8.33
CA ALA A 188 -15.84 0.32 8.72
C ALA A 188 -15.65 1.35 7.59
N GLY A 189 -16.04 0.99 6.36
CA GLY A 189 -16.11 1.85 5.18
C GLY A 189 -14.98 1.60 4.17
N PRO A 190 -15.25 1.74 2.86
CA PRO A 190 -14.27 1.43 1.79
C PRO A 190 -13.36 2.61 1.42
N GLY A 191 -13.32 3.65 2.26
CA GLY A 191 -12.55 4.86 2.03
C GLY A 191 -11.23 4.84 2.77
N PHE A 192 -10.11 5.08 2.07
CA PHE A 192 -8.77 5.08 2.67
C PHE A 192 -8.61 6.10 3.82
N GLY A 193 -9.44 7.15 3.85
CA GLY A 193 -9.42 8.15 4.92
C GLY A 193 -9.75 7.61 6.31
N ALA A 194 -10.46 6.48 6.42
CA ALA A 194 -10.82 5.86 7.70
C ALA A 194 -9.65 5.11 8.36
N TYR A 195 -8.55 4.87 7.63
CA TYR A 195 -7.43 4.03 8.07
C TYR A 195 -6.10 4.79 8.08
N LYS A 196 -6.17 6.12 8.19
CA LYS A 196 -4.97 6.95 8.33
C LYS A 196 -4.38 6.77 9.73
N PRO A 197 -3.05 6.93 9.90
CA PRO A 197 -2.41 6.95 11.21
C PRO A 197 -2.95 8.09 12.10
#